data_AF-A0A523X4B7-F1
#
_entry.id   AF-A0A523X4B7-F1
#
_cell.length_a   1.000
_cell.length_b   1.000
_cell.length_c   1.000
_cell.angle_alpha   90.00
_cell.angle_beta   90.00
_cell.angle_gamma   90.00
#
_symmetry.space_group_name_H-M   'P 1'
#
loop_
_entity.id
_entity.type
_entity.pdbx_description
1 polymer ?
#
loop_
_entity_poly.entity_id
_entity_poly.type
_entity_poly.pdbx_seq_one_letter_code
_entity_poly.pdbx_strand_id
1 'polypeptide(L)'
;MAKKRGTFRIVLVVLNAILAGWATFVFLVFLKFSLLAWLMMNICSPTQFLVIIGLLSKRKILMNVSVPSLLFFGFGGLFMFSWSGHMVVAQISHLVMSVTAIYILTVSIRDKEIKKMLIGLGIGILVLVLLQFVVFPWYYAHPDPEVLKMMKEMGFKGKMNK
;
A
#
# COMPACT_ATOMS: atom_id res chain seq x y z
N MET A 1 18.40 3.29 23.80
CA MET A 1 17.12 3.31 23.03
C MET A 1 17.26 3.54 21.52
N ALA A 2 18.17 4.39 21.05
CA ALA A 2 18.32 4.67 19.61
C ALA A 2 18.67 3.43 18.75
N LYS A 3 19.55 2.54 19.25
CA LYS A 3 19.95 1.29 18.56
C LYS A 3 18.75 0.37 18.27
N LYS A 4 17.90 0.09 19.27
CA LYS A 4 16.67 -0.71 19.11
C LYS A 4 15.68 -0.11 18.09
N ARG A 5 15.56 1.23 18.04
CA ARG A 5 14.73 1.92 17.03
C ARG A 5 15.28 1.78 15.61
N GLY A 6 16.61 1.80 15.47
CA GLY A 6 17.29 1.55 14.21
C GLY A 6 17.03 0.14 13.70
N THR A 7 17.19 -0.87 14.57
CA THR A 7 16.94 -2.28 14.25
C THR A 7 15.50 -2.51 13.83
N PHE A 8 14.52 -2.04 14.61
CA PHE A 8 13.10 -2.26 14.28
C PHE A 8 12.70 -1.60 12.96
N ARG A 9 13.23 -0.41 12.66
CA ARG A 9 13.00 0.24 11.36
C ARG A 9 13.50 -0.60 10.19
N ILE A 10 14.71 -1.17 10.31
CA ILE A 10 15.29 -2.01 9.26
C ILE A 10 14.46 -3.28 9.07
N VAL A 11 13.97 -3.88 10.15
CA VAL A 11 13.03 -5.01 10.08
C VAL A 11 11.79 -4.63 9.27
N LEU A 12 11.17 -3.48 9.55
CA LEU A 12 10.01 -3.01 8.79
C LEU A 12 10.34 -2.77 7.31
N VAL A 13 11.52 -2.21 7.00
CA VAL A 13 11.96 -2.03 5.61
C VAL A 13 12.06 -3.37 4.89
N VAL A 14 12.72 -4.36 5.49
CA VAL A 14 12.91 -5.68 4.89
C VAL A 14 11.57 -6.39 4.69
N LEU A 15 10.69 -6.36 5.70
CA LEU A 15 9.37 -6.99 5.61
C LEU A 15 8.52 -6.36 4.50
N ASN A 16 8.44 -5.02 4.45
CA ASN A 16 7.70 -4.35 3.37
C ASN A 16 8.32 -4.65 1.99
N ALA A 17 9.64 -4.78 1.89
CA ALA A 17 10.32 -5.04 0.62
C ALA A 17 10.05 -6.46 0.11
N ILE A 18 10.11 -7.45 1.00
CA ILE A 18 9.81 -8.85 0.66
C ILE A 18 8.35 -9.00 0.22
N LEU A 19 7.42 -8.42 0.98
CA LEU A 19 5.98 -8.54 0.69
C LEU A 19 5.58 -7.81 -0.59
N ALA A 20 6.05 -6.57 -0.77
CA ALA A 20 5.83 -5.81 -2.00
C ALA A 20 6.48 -6.50 -3.21
N GLY A 21 7.72 -6.98 -3.06
CA GLY A 21 8.43 -7.70 -4.10
C GLY A 21 7.73 -8.99 -4.52
N TRP A 22 7.26 -9.78 -3.54
CA TRP A 22 6.48 -10.99 -3.80
C TRP A 22 5.18 -10.67 -4.55
N ALA A 23 4.42 -9.69 -4.08
CA ALA A 23 3.17 -9.30 -4.74
C ALA A 23 3.42 -8.73 -6.14
N THR A 24 4.47 -7.92 -6.33
CA THR A 24 4.89 -7.47 -7.68
C THR A 24 5.24 -8.62 -8.59
N PHE A 25 6.00 -9.61 -8.10
CA PHE A 25 6.35 -10.81 -8.87
C PHE A 25 5.10 -11.59 -9.28
N VAL A 26 4.15 -11.80 -8.37
CA VAL A 26 2.89 -12.48 -8.67
C VAL A 26 2.09 -11.75 -9.76
N PHE A 27 1.91 -10.44 -9.62
CA PHE A 27 1.09 -9.68 -10.57
C PHE A 27 1.75 -9.54 -11.94
N LEU A 28 3.05 -9.22 -12.00
CA LEU A 28 3.72 -8.97 -13.27
C LEU A 28 4.16 -10.25 -13.98
N VAL A 29 4.58 -11.29 -13.26
CA VAL A 29 5.14 -12.50 -13.87
C VAL A 29 4.12 -13.61 -14.00
N PHE A 30 3.39 -13.94 -12.92
CA PHE A 30 2.41 -15.02 -12.97
C PHE A 30 1.10 -14.59 -13.62
N LEU A 31 0.54 -13.45 -13.22
CA LEU A 31 -0.70 -12.93 -13.78
C LEU A 31 -0.49 -12.15 -15.09
N LYS A 32 0.78 -11.84 -15.44
CA LYS A 32 1.17 -11.12 -16.66
C LYS A 32 0.47 -9.78 -16.83
N PHE A 33 0.22 -9.08 -15.73
CA PHE A 33 -0.39 -7.75 -15.80
C PHE A 33 0.58 -6.74 -16.38
N SER A 34 0.05 -5.81 -17.17
CA SER A 34 0.71 -4.57 -17.57
C SER A 34 1.15 -3.79 -16.32
N LEU A 35 2.15 -2.92 -16.46
CA LEU A 35 2.59 -2.07 -15.35
C LEU A 35 1.45 -1.19 -14.80
N LEU A 36 0.56 -0.72 -15.66
CA LEU A 36 -0.60 0.07 -15.25
C LEU A 36 -1.60 -0.80 -14.46
N ALA A 37 -1.90 -2.00 -14.96
CA ALA A 37 -2.75 -2.95 -14.25
C ALA A 37 -2.15 -3.36 -12.89
N TRP A 38 -0.84 -3.57 -12.80
CA TRP A 38 -0.16 -3.80 -11.52
C TRP A 38 -0.29 -2.62 -10.56
N LEU A 39 -0.05 -1.38 -11.02
CA LEU A 39 -0.16 -0.19 -10.17
C LEU A 39 -1.56 -0.04 -9.56
N MET A 40 -2.60 -0.34 -10.35
CA MET A 40 -3.99 -0.12 -9.94
C MET A 40 -4.55 -1.29 -9.13
N MET A 41 -4.27 -2.53 -9.54
CA MET A 41 -4.79 -3.74 -8.90
C MET A 41 -3.96 -4.19 -7.70
N ASN A 42 -2.73 -3.68 -7.56
CA ASN A 42 -1.84 -3.97 -6.43
C ASN A 42 -1.28 -2.67 -5.85
N ILE A 43 -2.13 -1.68 -5.57
CA ILE A 43 -1.73 -0.37 -5.00
C ILE A 43 -0.97 -0.48 -3.66
N CYS A 44 -1.11 -1.60 -2.95
CA CYS A 44 -0.38 -1.89 -1.73
C CYS A 44 1.13 -1.96 -1.97
N SER A 45 1.58 -2.58 -3.07
CA SER A 45 3.02 -2.71 -3.36
C SER A 45 3.70 -1.36 -3.64
N PRO A 46 3.16 -0.47 -4.50
CA PRO A 46 3.64 0.90 -4.62
C PRO A 46 3.63 1.65 -3.28
N THR A 47 2.58 1.50 -2.47
CA THR A 47 2.50 2.11 -1.13
C THR A 47 3.64 1.63 -0.22
N GLN A 48 3.94 0.33 -0.26
CA GLN A 48 5.03 -0.29 0.50
C GLN A 48 6.41 0.18 0.00
N PHE A 49 6.62 0.33 -1.31
CA PHE A 49 7.85 0.93 -1.83
C PHE A 49 8.02 2.39 -1.42
N LEU A 50 6.94 3.18 -1.44
CA LEU A 50 6.96 4.57 -0.97
C LEU A 50 7.32 4.65 0.52
N VAL A 51 6.74 3.79 1.37
CA VAL A 51 7.09 3.81 2.80
C VAL A 51 8.54 3.37 3.03
N ILE A 52 9.08 2.41 2.26
CA ILE A 52 10.50 2.04 2.34
C ILE A 52 11.41 3.24 2.13
N ILE A 53 11.13 4.05 1.10
CA ILE A 53 11.87 5.30 0.83
C ILE A 53 11.74 6.26 2.02
N GLY A 54 10.54 6.40 2.57
CA GLY A 54 10.30 7.18 3.79
C GLY A 54 11.14 6.72 4.98
N LEU A 55 11.13 5.41 5.28
CA LEU A 55 11.87 4.81 6.39
C LEU A 55 13.39 4.93 6.22
N LEU A 56 13.91 4.70 5.01
CA LEU A 56 15.34 4.79 4.72
C LEU A 56 15.85 6.23 4.77
N SER A 57 15.07 7.19 4.25
CA SER A 57 15.43 8.61 4.27
C SER A 57 15.41 9.22 5.69
N LYS A 58 14.66 8.60 6.62
CA LYS A 58 14.41 9.10 7.98
C LYS A 58 13.76 10.49 8.02
N ARG A 59 13.32 11.03 6.88
CA ARG A 59 12.68 12.34 6.79
C ARG A 59 11.25 12.22 7.29
N LYS A 60 10.94 12.91 8.40
CA LYS A 60 9.63 12.81 9.08
C LYS A 60 8.45 13.10 8.16
N ILE A 61 8.57 14.10 7.29
CA ILE A 61 7.51 14.42 6.33
C ILE A 61 7.29 13.22 5.40
N LEU A 62 8.35 12.72 4.73
CA LEU A 62 8.25 11.58 3.82
C LEU A 62 7.70 10.32 4.48
N MET A 63 8.10 10.03 5.72
CA MET A 63 7.54 8.90 6.47
C MET A 63 6.03 9.08 6.68
N ASN A 64 5.58 10.27 7.08
CA ASN A 64 4.18 10.52 7.41
C ASN A 64 3.27 10.67 6.18
N VAL A 65 3.81 10.99 4.99
CA VAL A 65 3.05 10.99 3.72
C VAL A 65 2.44 9.63 3.42
N SER A 66 3.13 8.54 3.76
CA SER A 66 2.63 7.18 3.50
C SER A 66 1.57 6.72 4.51
N VAL A 67 1.47 7.35 5.68
CA VAL A 67 0.61 6.86 6.79
C VAL A 67 -0.87 6.77 6.40
N PRO A 68 -1.50 7.76 5.73
CA PRO A 68 -2.90 7.66 5.33
C PRO A 68 -3.16 6.44 4.44
N SER A 69 -2.31 6.21 3.43
CA SER A 69 -2.42 5.04 2.55
C SER A 69 -2.16 3.72 3.28
N LEU A 70 -1.20 3.68 4.22
CA LEU A 70 -0.93 2.48 5.03
C LEU A 70 -2.10 2.13 5.96
N LEU A 71 -2.79 3.14 6.52
CA LEU A 71 -3.97 2.89 7.33
C LEU A 71 -5.15 2.47 6.45
N PHE A 72 -5.38 3.16 5.34
CA PHE A 72 -6.51 2.84 4.45
C PHE A 72 -6.36 1.45 3.81
N PHE A 73 -5.25 1.19 3.12
CA PHE A 73 -5.03 -0.09 2.44
C PHE A 73 -4.52 -1.19 3.38
N GLY A 74 -3.67 -0.86 4.34
CA GLY A 74 -3.16 -1.85 5.31
C GLY A 74 -4.23 -2.23 6.32
N PHE A 75 -4.65 -1.30 7.18
CA PHE A 75 -5.63 -1.63 8.22
C PHE A 75 -7.01 -1.97 7.64
N GLY A 76 -7.48 -1.24 6.62
CA GLY A 76 -8.71 -1.60 5.91
C GLY A 76 -8.63 -2.98 5.25
N GLY A 77 -7.47 -3.33 4.66
CA GLY A 77 -7.24 -4.63 4.04
C GLY A 77 -7.41 -5.82 4.99
N LEU A 78 -7.12 -5.64 6.29
CA LEU A 78 -7.32 -6.70 7.29
C LEU A 78 -8.78 -7.17 7.40
N PHE A 79 -9.74 -6.31 7.07
CA PHE A 79 -11.18 -6.61 7.08
C PHE A 79 -11.73 -7.02 5.73
N MET A 80 -10.99 -6.77 4.64
CA MET A 80 -11.42 -7.05 3.27
C MET A 80 -10.99 -8.44 2.78
N PHE A 81 -9.85 -8.95 3.26
CA PHE A 81 -9.30 -10.22 2.82
C PHE A 81 -9.60 -11.37 3.79
N SER A 82 -9.63 -12.62 3.30
CA SER A 82 -9.81 -13.78 4.19
C SER A 82 -8.51 -14.18 4.87
N TRP A 83 -8.63 -14.73 6.08
CA TRP A 83 -7.52 -15.34 6.82
C TRP A 83 -7.27 -16.81 6.41
N SER A 84 -7.64 -17.19 5.19
CA SER A 84 -7.62 -18.58 4.73
C SER A 84 -6.99 -18.72 3.34
N GLY A 85 -6.42 -19.91 3.10
CA GLY A 85 -5.84 -20.26 1.80
C GLY A 85 -4.72 -19.33 1.36
N HIS A 86 -4.72 -18.97 0.07
CA HIS A 86 -3.68 -18.12 -0.53
C HIS A 86 -3.75 -16.65 -0.09
N MET A 87 -4.87 -16.21 0.51
CA MET A 87 -5.06 -14.82 0.96
C MET A 87 -4.33 -14.50 2.27
N VAL A 88 -3.82 -15.52 2.97
CA VAL A 88 -3.01 -15.34 4.18
C VAL A 88 -1.78 -14.48 3.92
N VAL A 89 -1.15 -14.61 2.74
CA VAL A 89 0.03 -13.80 2.39
C VAL A 89 -0.35 -12.31 2.25
N ALA A 90 -1.52 -12.02 1.65
CA ALA A 90 -2.04 -10.66 1.58
C ALA A 90 -2.34 -10.12 2.98
N GLN A 91 -2.98 -10.92 3.84
CA GLN A 91 -3.24 -10.55 5.24
C GLN A 91 -1.97 -10.19 6.03
N ILE A 92 -0.91 -10.98 5.88
CA ILE A 92 0.39 -10.67 6.49
C ILE A 92 0.94 -9.34 5.96
N SER A 93 0.80 -9.08 4.65
CA SER A 93 1.22 -7.81 4.06
C SER A 93 0.48 -6.62 4.67
N HIS A 94 -0.84 -6.72 4.79
CA HIS A 94 -1.68 -5.70 5.42
C HIS A 94 -1.32 -5.46 6.88
N LEU A 95 -1.04 -6.53 7.64
CA LEU A 95 -0.59 -6.42 9.03
C LEU A 95 0.73 -5.65 9.13
N VAL A 96 1.70 -5.96 8.26
CA VAL A 96 2.98 -5.24 8.21
C VAL A 96 2.78 -3.76 7.86
N MET A 97 1.89 -3.44 6.92
CA MET A 97 1.53 -2.06 6.59
C MET A 97 0.93 -1.32 7.80
N SER A 98 -0.02 -1.94 8.51
CA SER A 98 -0.64 -1.36 9.71
C SER A 98 0.38 -1.10 10.82
N VAL A 99 1.22 -2.10 11.12
CA VAL A 99 2.30 -1.96 12.12
C VAL A 99 3.28 -0.86 11.71
N THR A 100 3.58 -0.74 10.41
CA THR A 100 4.46 0.32 9.89
C THR A 100 3.86 1.70 10.10
N ALA A 101 2.55 1.89 9.86
CA ALA A 101 1.86 3.15 10.14
C ALA A 101 1.95 3.53 11.62
N ILE A 102 1.64 2.58 12.51
CA ILE A 102 1.71 2.78 13.97
C ILE A 102 3.13 3.16 14.40
N TYR A 103 4.14 2.49 13.84
CA TYR A 103 5.55 2.80 14.11
C TYR A 103 5.90 4.24 13.73
N ILE A 104 5.51 4.69 12.53
CA ILE A 104 5.81 6.04 12.03
C ILE A 104 5.16 7.11 12.91
N LEU A 105 3.88 6.92 13.26
CA LEU A 105 3.15 7.84 14.14
C LEU A 105 3.79 7.88 15.53
N THR A 106 4.07 6.72 16.12
CA THR A 106 4.69 6.61 17.45
C THR A 106 6.04 7.30 17.50
N VAL A 107 6.87 7.10 16.47
CA VAL A 107 8.18 7.75 16.40
C VAL A 107 8.06 9.26 16.19
N SER A 108 7.08 9.73 15.42
CA SER A 108 6.87 11.17 15.18
C SER A 108 6.38 11.89 16.44
N ILE A 109 5.47 11.26 17.19
CA ILE A 109 4.97 11.77 18.48
C ILE A 109 6.11 11.80 19.52
N ARG A 110 6.86 10.70 19.65
CA ARG A 110 7.96 10.59 20.64
C ARG A 110 9.10 11.56 20.36
N ASP A 111 9.42 11.81 19.09
CA ASP A 111 10.45 12.77 18.71
C ASP A 111 9.95 14.22 18.74
N LYS A 112 8.68 14.47 19.18
CA LYS A 112 8.02 15.78 19.25
C LYS A 112 7.94 16.53 17.91
N GLU A 113 7.97 15.81 16.80
CA GLU A 113 7.96 16.35 15.43
C GLU A 113 6.53 16.52 14.88
N ILE A 114 5.61 17.00 15.72
CA ILE A 114 4.16 17.03 15.42
C ILE A 114 3.85 17.88 14.18
N LYS A 115 4.53 19.02 14.01
CA LYS A 115 4.33 19.87 12.81
C LYS A 115 4.67 19.10 11.52
N LYS A 116 5.81 18.40 11.47
CA LYS A 116 6.21 17.61 10.29
C LYS A 116 5.29 16.40 10.08
N MET A 117 4.80 15.82 11.17
CA MET A 117 3.79 14.76 11.13
C MET A 117 2.50 15.26 10.47
N LEU A 118 1.94 16.37 10.94
CA LEU A 118 0.70 16.95 10.39
C LEU A 118 0.84 17.34 8.92
N ILE A 119 1.97 17.94 8.52
CA ILE A 119 2.25 18.25 7.11
C ILE A 119 2.26 16.97 6.27
N GLY A 120 2.99 15.95 6.71
CA GLY A 120 3.06 14.67 6.01
C GLY A 120 1.69 14.01 5.89
N LEU A 121 0.93 13.95 6.98
CA LEU A 121 -0.43 13.42 6.99
C LEU A 121 -1.36 14.19 6.05
N GLY A 122 -1.30 15.52 6.05
CA GLY A 122 -2.11 16.35 5.15
C GLY A 122 -1.82 16.07 3.67
N ILE A 123 -0.54 15.99 3.29
CA ILE A 123 -0.13 15.62 1.93
C ILE A 123 -0.60 14.20 1.60
N GLY A 124 -0.41 13.24 2.51
CA GLY A 124 -0.83 11.86 2.31
C GLY A 124 -2.34 11.71 2.14
N ILE A 125 -3.14 12.46 2.91
CA ILE A 125 -4.61 12.50 2.79
C ILE A 125 -4.99 13.06 1.42
N LEU A 126 -4.38 14.17 0.99
CA LEU A 126 -4.66 14.74 -0.33
C LEU A 126 -4.36 13.74 -1.45
N VAL A 127 -3.21 13.06 -1.40
CA VAL A 127 -2.86 12.01 -2.37
C VAL A 127 -3.86 10.87 -2.34
N LEU A 128 -4.24 10.38 -1.15
CA LEU A 128 -5.21 9.30 -1.00
C LEU A 128 -6.59 9.68 -1.56
N VAL A 129 -7.04 10.92 -1.31
CA VAL A 129 -8.30 11.45 -1.84
C VAL A 129 -8.26 11.52 -3.37
N LEU A 130 -7.17 12.03 -3.95
CA LEU A 130 -7.00 12.05 -5.40
C LEU A 130 -7.00 10.63 -5.99
N LEU A 131 -6.32 9.69 -5.34
CA LEU A 131 -6.35 8.28 -5.76
C LEU A 131 -7.77 7.70 -5.74
N GLN A 132 -8.50 7.91 -4.64
CA GLN A 132 -9.80 7.28 -4.42
C GLN A 132 -10.93 7.89 -5.26
N PHE A 133 -10.91 9.20 -5.49
CA PHE A 133 -12.01 9.92 -6.12
C PHE A 133 -11.73 10.35 -7.57
N VAL A 134 -10.48 10.28 -8.01
CA VAL A 134 -10.11 10.65 -9.39
C VAL A 134 -9.49 9.46 -10.12
N VAL A 135 -8.39 8.92 -9.59
CA VAL A 135 -7.59 7.92 -10.33
C VAL A 135 -8.31 6.58 -10.43
N PHE A 136 -8.79 6.02 -9.31
CA PHE A 136 -9.49 4.74 -9.32
C PHE A 136 -10.80 4.78 -10.10
N PRO A 137 -11.71 5.76 -9.92
CA PRO A 137 -12.92 5.83 -10.73
C PRO A 137 -12.62 5.93 -12.22
N TRP A 138 -11.62 6.74 -12.60
CA TRP A 138 -11.20 6.85 -13.99
C TRP A 138 -10.66 5.52 -14.55
N TYR A 139 -9.81 4.82 -13.79
CA TYR A 139 -9.24 3.53 -14.20
C TYR A 139 -10.31 2.45 -14.32
N TYR A 140 -11.24 2.36 -13.37
CA TYR A 140 -12.32 1.37 -13.44
C TYR A 140 -13.37 1.68 -14.52
N ALA A 141 -13.47 2.93 -14.97
CA ALA A 141 -14.25 3.30 -16.15
C ALA A 141 -13.52 2.98 -17.47
N HIS A 142 -12.19 2.89 -17.45
CA HIS A 142 -11.35 2.55 -18.62
C HIS A 142 -10.38 1.41 -18.27
N PRO A 143 -10.90 0.24 -17.89
CA PRO A 143 -10.06 -0.83 -17.35
C PRO A 143 -9.15 -1.42 -18.43
N ASP A 144 -7.97 -1.83 -17.99
CA ASP A 144 -7.00 -2.49 -18.86
C ASP A 144 -7.63 -3.78 -19.45
N PRO A 145 -7.48 -4.05 -20.78
CA PRO A 145 -7.99 -5.26 -21.42
C PRO A 145 -7.61 -6.56 -20.73
N GLU A 146 -6.43 -6.63 -20.11
CA GLU A 146 -5.95 -7.81 -19.38
C GLU A 146 -6.76 -8.06 -18.10
N VAL A 147 -7.07 -7.01 -17.36
CA VAL A 147 -7.91 -7.08 -16.16
C VAL A 147 -9.33 -7.46 -16.55
N LEU A 148 -9.86 -6.88 -17.63
CA LEU A 148 -11.17 -7.24 -18.17
C LEU A 148 -11.24 -8.72 -18.57
N LYS A 149 -10.19 -9.24 -19.21
CA LYS A 149 -10.11 -10.65 -19.60
C LYS A 149 -10.14 -11.55 -18.37
N MET A 150 -9.32 -11.25 -17.36
CA MET A 150 -9.31 -12.01 -16.10
C MET A 150 -10.69 -11.97 -15.40
N MET A 151 -11.33 -10.81 -15.31
CA MET A 151 -12.66 -10.69 -14.70
C MET A 151 -13.70 -11.53 -15.44
N LYS A 152 -13.67 -11.56 -16.77
CA LYS A 152 -14.56 -12.40 -17.59
C LYS A 152 -14.31 -13.89 -17.36
N GLU A 153 -13.05 -14.32 -17.29
CA GLU A 153 -12.66 -15.71 -17.02
C GLU A 153 -13.08 -16.17 -15.61
N MET A 154 -13.07 -15.25 -14.63
CA MET A 154 -13.58 -15.49 -13.27
C MET A 154 -15.12 -15.44 -13.15
N GLY A 155 -15.85 -15.32 -14.27
CA GLY A 155 -17.31 -15.39 -14.29
C GLY A 155 -18.03 -14.08 -13.93
N PHE A 156 -17.32 -12.94 -13.83
CA PHE A 156 -17.98 -11.65 -13.65
C PHE A 156 -18.70 -11.23 -14.93
N LYS A 157 -20.02 -11.48 -15.00
CA LYS A 157 -20.91 -10.97 -16.05
C LYS A 157 -21.43 -9.58 -15.68
N GLY A 158 -20.53 -8.59 -15.58
CA GLY A 158 -20.94 -7.19 -15.51
C GLY A 158 -21.37 -6.70 -16.90
N LYS A 159 -22.62 -6.31 -17.09
CA LYS A 159 -23.05 -5.55 -18.28
C LYS A 159 -22.29 -4.22 -18.28
N MET A 160 -21.23 -4.13 -19.09
CA MET A 160 -20.66 -2.85 -19.44
C MET A 160 -21.51 -2.28 -20.57
N ASN A 161 -22.38 -1.32 -20.25
CA ASN A 161 -23.07 -0.55 -21.28
C ASN A 161 -22.01 0.16 -22.13
N LYS A 162 -22.10 -0.08 -23.44
CA LYS A 162 -21.31 0.59 -24.47
C LYS A 162 -21.51 2.10 -24.44
#